data_AF-A0A1Z8SLC2-F1
#
_entry.id   AF-A0A1Z8SLC2-F1
#
_cell.length_a   1.000
_cell.length_b   1.000
_cell.length_c   1.000
_cell.angle_alpha   90.00
_cell.angle_beta   90.00
_cell.angle_gamma   90.00
#
_symmetry.space_group_name_H-M   'P 1'
#
loop_
_entity.id
_entity.type
_entity.pdbx_description
1 polymer ?
#
loop_
_entity_poly.entity_id
_entity_poly.type
_entity_poly.pdbx_seq_one_letter_code
_entity_poly.pdbx_strand_id
1 'polypeptide(L)'
;MQDCPHCGAEVAEGRLACRECGSDFDTGWGDPSEIDYQSVDLGEGFTEEEKVRQKSYQRLIASILIAGLPVGLVFWFLPTQKALGMGVVILIILGVVFSKREY
;
A
#
# COMPACT_ATOMS: atom_id res chain seq x y z
N MET A 1 -31.62 6.85 -36.96
CA MET A 1 -30.37 6.10 -36.74
C MET A 1 -29.23 6.96 -37.28
N GLN A 2 -28.10 7.05 -36.59
CA GLN A 2 -26.93 7.81 -37.05
C GLN A 2 -25.67 6.97 -36.94
N ASP A 3 -24.68 7.23 -37.79
CA ASP A 3 -23.35 6.61 -37.65
C ASP A 3 -22.52 7.41 -36.63
N CYS A 4 -21.74 6.69 -35.82
CA CYS A 4 -20.81 7.30 -34.88
C CYS A 4 -19.74 8.07 -35.68
N PRO A 5 -19.57 9.39 -35.48
CA PRO A 5 -18.58 10.18 -36.22
C PRO A 5 -17.13 9.77 -35.89
N HIS A 6 -16.91 9.12 -34.73
CA HIS A 6 -15.57 8.71 -34.29
C HIS A 6 -15.14 7.35 -34.87
N CYS A 7 -16.04 6.36 -34.96
CA CYS A 7 -15.68 5.00 -35.39
C CYS A 7 -16.51 4.42 -36.54
N GLY A 8 -17.56 5.12 -36.99
CA GLY A 8 -18.45 4.68 -38.06
C GLY A 8 -19.46 3.60 -37.68
N ALA A 9 -19.51 3.16 -36.42
CA ALA A 9 -20.50 2.19 -35.96
C ALA A 9 -21.91 2.78 -35.89
N GLU A 10 -22.92 1.97 -36.12
CA GLU A 10 -24.33 2.39 -36.09
C GLU A 10 -24.77 2.72 -34.64
N VAL A 11 -25.42 3.87 -34.46
CA VAL A 11 -25.90 4.38 -33.18
C VAL A 11 -27.40 4.67 -33.24
N ALA A 12 -28.15 4.02 -32.36
CA ALA A 12 -29.58 4.28 -32.18
C ALA A 12 -29.85 5.70 -31.69
N GLU A 13 -30.97 6.28 -32.11
CA GLU A 13 -31.40 7.62 -31.67
C GLU A 13 -31.58 7.69 -30.15
N GLY A 14 -31.20 8.83 -29.56
CA GLY A 14 -31.29 9.07 -28.12
C GLY A 14 -30.22 8.39 -27.26
N ARG A 15 -29.20 7.77 -27.87
CA ARG A 15 -28.05 7.21 -27.14
C ARG A 15 -27.13 8.33 -26.68
N LEU A 16 -26.59 8.18 -25.46
CA LEU A 16 -25.64 9.15 -24.88
C LEU A 16 -24.18 8.88 -25.31
N ALA A 17 -23.85 7.64 -25.68
CA ALA A 17 -22.52 7.23 -26.09
C ALA A 17 -22.55 6.01 -27.05
N CYS A 18 -21.49 5.87 -27.84
CA CYS A 18 -21.26 4.75 -28.74
C CYS A 18 -20.96 3.47 -27.94
N ARG A 19 -21.64 2.35 -28.25
CA ARG A 19 -21.38 1.05 -27.60
C ARG A 19 -20.07 0.40 -28.04
N GLU A 20 -19.58 0.74 -29.23
CA GLU A 20 -18.40 0.11 -29.82
C GLU A 20 -17.09 0.78 -29.39
N CYS A 21 -17.06 2.13 -29.35
CA CYS A 21 -15.83 2.87 -29.02
C CYS A 21 -15.92 3.77 -27.78
N GLY A 22 -17.11 3.89 -27.18
CA GLY A 22 -17.30 4.74 -25.99
C GLY A 22 -17.35 6.25 -26.26
N SER A 23 -17.13 6.71 -27.49
CA SER A 23 -17.21 8.14 -27.83
C SER A 23 -18.64 8.69 -27.61
N ASP A 24 -18.70 9.91 -27.09
CA ASP A 24 -19.90 10.68 -26.72
C ASP A 24 -19.76 12.15 -27.14
N PHE A 25 -20.65 13.02 -26.65
CA PHE A 25 -20.65 14.46 -26.98
C PHE A 25 -19.31 15.14 -26.67
N ASP A 26 -18.73 14.88 -25.49
CA ASP A 26 -17.53 15.56 -25.01
C ASP A 26 -16.24 14.99 -25.62
N THR A 27 -16.29 13.77 -26.13
CA THR A 27 -15.10 13.04 -26.60
C THR A 27 -15.03 12.83 -28.11
N GLY A 28 -16.12 13.04 -28.86
CA GLY A 28 -16.06 12.94 -30.32
C GLY A 28 -17.35 13.09 -31.13
N TRP A 29 -18.50 13.39 -30.51
CA TRP A 29 -19.75 13.69 -31.24
C TRP A 29 -20.08 15.18 -31.30
N GLY A 30 -19.50 15.99 -30.41
CA GLY A 30 -19.58 17.45 -30.42
C GLY A 30 -18.72 18.08 -31.51
N ASP A 31 -18.79 19.42 -31.62
CA ASP A 31 -17.93 20.18 -32.54
C ASP A 31 -16.46 20.08 -32.08
N PRO A 32 -15.52 19.59 -32.92
CA PRO A 32 -14.11 19.51 -32.54
C PRO A 32 -13.47 20.85 -32.17
N SER A 33 -14.05 21.98 -32.58
CA SER A 33 -13.61 23.32 -32.19
C SER A 33 -14.07 23.73 -30.78
N GLU A 34 -15.08 23.06 -30.23
CA GLU A 34 -15.56 23.27 -28.85
C GLU A 34 -14.86 22.34 -27.84
N ILE A 35 -14.24 21.24 -28.30
CA ILE A 35 -13.53 20.29 -27.44
C ILE A 35 -12.09 20.75 -27.23
N ASP A 36 -11.76 21.15 -25.99
CA ASP A 36 -10.39 21.51 -25.61
C ASP A 36 -9.54 20.26 -25.31
N TYR A 37 -8.91 19.70 -26.35
CA TYR A 37 -7.99 18.58 -26.24
C TYR A 37 -6.66 18.92 -25.56
N GLN A 38 -6.38 20.20 -25.29
CA GLN A 38 -5.13 20.66 -24.69
C GLN A 38 -5.30 21.14 -23.24
N SER A 39 -6.51 21.04 -22.68
CA SER A 39 -6.80 21.46 -21.30
C SER A 39 -6.21 20.55 -20.23
N VAL A 40 -5.71 19.37 -20.61
CA VAL A 40 -5.18 18.40 -19.63
C VAL A 40 -3.82 18.89 -19.16
N ASP A 41 -3.82 19.62 -18.05
CA ASP A 41 -2.62 19.98 -17.30
C ASP A 41 -2.04 18.72 -16.64
N LEU A 42 -1.27 17.98 -17.45
CA LEU A 42 -0.33 17.00 -16.94
C LEU A 42 0.81 17.81 -16.34
N GLY A 43 0.67 18.17 -15.06
CA GLY A 43 1.65 18.97 -14.33
C GLY A 43 3.09 18.50 -14.55
N GLU A 44 4.05 19.34 -14.22
CA GLU A 44 5.46 19.06 -14.46
C GLU A 44 5.88 17.68 -13.93
N GLY A 45 6.47 16.87 -14.82
CA GLY A 45 6.94 15.55 -14.44
C GLY A 45 7.98 15.64 -13.33
N PHE A 46 8.03 14.62 -12.47
CA PHE A 46 8.98 14.62 -11.35
C PHE A 46 10.42 14.86 -11.82
N THR A 47 11.10 15.79 -11.16
CA THR A 47 12.52 16.04 -11.39
C THR A 47 13.35 14.81 -10.99
N GLU A 48 14.53 14.66 -11.59
CA GLU A 48 15.45 13.57 -11.22
C GLU A 48 15.85 13.65 -9.73
N GLU A 49 15.95 14.86 -9.19
CA GLU A 49 16.22 15.12 -7.77
C GLU A 49 15.12 14.58 -6.86
N GLU A 50 13.84 14.80 -7.22
CA GLU A 50 12.69 14.27 -6.49
C GLU A 50 12.62 12.74 -6.54
N LYS A 51 12.89 12.14 -7.71
CA LYS A 51 12.94 10.69 -7.86
C LYS A 51 14.04 10.06 -6.99
N VAL A 52 15.23 10.67 -6.98
CA VAL A 52 16.36 10.23 -6.13
C VAL A 52 16.00 10.35 -4.65
N ARG A 53 15.42 11.47 -4.23
CA ARG A 53 14.97 11.70 -2.85
C ARG A 53 13.92 10.67 -2.42
N GLN A 54 12.92 10.40 -3.25
CA GLN A 54 11.87 9.42 -2.98
C GLN A 54 12.45 8.00 -2.83
N LYS A 55 13.34 7.59 -3.73
CA LYS A 55 14.01 6.29 -3.66
C LYS A 55 14.88 6.15 -2.41
N SER A 56 15.56 7.22 -1.99
CA SER A 56 16.35 7.26 -0.76
C SER A 56 15.46 7.09 0.47
N TYR A 57 14.35 7.83 0.55
CA TYR A 57 13.39 7.74 1.65
C TYR A 57 12.72 6.37 1.74
N GLN A 58 12.33 5.79 0.59
CA GLN A 58 11.80 4.42 0.53
C GLN A 58 12.80 3.38 1.04
N ARG A 59 14.09 3.51 0.71
CA ARG A 59 15.14 2.62 1.21
C ARG A 59 15.35 2.75 2.71
N LEU A 60 15.27 3.96 3.26
CA LEU A 60 15.36 4.20 4.71
C LEU A 60 14.16 3.61 5.46
N ILE A 61 12.94 3.80 4.97
CA ILE A 61 11.76 3.20 5.59
C ILE A 61 11.85 1.68 5.52
N ALA A 62 12.20 1.12 4.36
CA ALA A 62 12.34 -0.33 4.20
C ALA A 62 13.40 -0.91 5.14
N SER A 63 14.55 -0.24 5.32
CA SER A 63 15.58 -0.72 6.25
C SER A 63 15.12 -0.67 7.69
N ILE A 64 14.38 0.38 8.10
CA ILE A 64 13.80 0.48 9.46
C ILE A 64 12.77 -0.62 9.69
N LEU A 65 11.90 -0.91 8.72
CA LEU A 65 10.89 -1.98 8.86
C LEU A 65 11.55 -3.35 8.93
N ILE A 66 12.53 -3.63 8.07
CA ILE A 66 13.24 -4.93 8.03
C ILE A 66 14.08 -5.15 9.29
N ALA A 67 14.75 -4.11 9.81
CA ALA A 67 15.57 -4.22 11.01
C ALA A 67 14.75 -4.11 12.30
N GLY A 68 13.73 -3.27 12.32
CA GLY A 68 12.88 -3.01 13.49
C GLY A 68 11.95 -4.16 13.83
N LEU A 69 11.46 -4.92 12.85
CA LEU A 69 10.58 -6.06 13.05
C LEU A 69 11.23 -7.21 13.86
N PRO A 70 12.44 -7.72 13.52
CA PRO A 70 13.10 -8.75 14.32
C PRO A 70 13.55 -8.21 15.69
N VAL A 71 14.01 -6.95 15.78
CA VAL A 71 14.40 -6.34 17.06
C VAL A 71 13.19 -6.21 17.98
N GLY A 72 12.05 -5.73 17.46
CA GLY A 72 10.79 -5.66 18.19
C GLY A 72 10.28 -7.02 18.63
N LEU A 73 10.34 -8.04 17.77
CA LEU A 73 9.98 -9.42 18.12
C LEU A 73 10.87 -10.00 19.23
N VAL A 74 12.18 -9.79 19.15
CA VAL A 74 13.12 -10.25 20.18
C VAL A 74 12.86 -9.53 21.50
N PHE A 75 12.69 -8.22 21.51
CA PHE A 75 12.36 -7.46 22.72
C PHE A 75 10.99 -7.82 23.31
N TRP A 76 10.01 -8.17 22.47
CA TRP A 76 8.71 -8.69 22.91
C TRP A 76 8.81 -10.09 23.52
N PHE A 77 9.72 -10.94 23.02
CA PHE A 77 9.89 -12.33 23.46
C PHE A 77 10.88 -12.49 24.64
N LEU A 78 11.72 -11.50 24.92
CA LEU A 78 12.67 -11.51 26.04
C LEU A 78 12.05 -11.39 27.46
N PRO A 79 10.99 -10.60 27.73
CA PRO A 79 10.43 -10.48 29.08
C PRO A 79 9.71 -11.76 29.55
N THR A 80 9.20 -12.60 28.65
CA THR A 80 8.53 -13.86 29.00
C THR A 80 9.51 -14.95 29.45
N GLN A 81 10.76 -14.92 28.99
CA GLN A 81 11.81 -15.86 29.40
C GLN A 81 12.31 -15.63 30.84
N LYS A 82 12.16 -14.41 31.38
CA LYS A 82 12.62 -14.08 32.75
C LYS A 82 11.66 -14.58 33.84
N ALA A 83 10.35 -14.67 33.55
CA ALA A 83 9.36 -15.15 34.51
C ALA A 83 9.44 -16.68 34.73
N LEU A 84 9.69 -17.44 33.67
CA LEU A 84 9.75 -18.90 33.72
C LEU A 84 11.05 -19.40 34.36
N GLY A 85 12.17 -18.72 34.07
CA GLY A 85 13.47 -19.01 34.69
C GLY A 85 13.49 -18.76 36.19
N MET A 86 12.92 -17.64 36.67
CA MET A 86 12.86 -17.37 38.11
C MET A 86 11.91 -18.34 38.85
N GLY A 87 10.79 -18.73 38.24
CA GLY A 87 9.87 -19.70 38.83
C GLY A 87 10.52 -21.06 39.07
N VAL A 88 11.30 -21.56 38.11
CA VAL A 88 12.02 -22.84 38.25
C VAL A 88 13.11 -22.76 39.33
N VAL A 89 13.87 -21.66 39.38
CA VAL A 89 14.90 -21.46 40.41
C VAL A 89 14.28 -21.38 41.81
N ILE A 90 13.16 -20.67 41.97
CA ILE A 90 12.44 -20.58 43.25
C ILE A 90 11.90 -21.96 43.69
N LEU A 91 11.33 -22.75 42.76
CA LEU A 91 10.85 -24.11 43.07
C LEU A 91 11.99 -25.06 43.47
N ILE A 92 13.15 -24.98 42.80
CA ILE A 92 14.33 -25.77 43.15
C ILE A 92 14.84 -25.38 44.54
N ILE A 93 14.94 -24.08 44.84
CA ILE A 93 15.40 -23.60 46.15
C ILE A 93 14.42 -24.03 47.25
N LEU A 94 13.10 -23.88 47.04
CA LEU A 94 12.09 -24.31 48.00
C LEU A 94 12.12 -25.84 48.21
N GLY A 95 12.25 -26.62 47.15
CA GLY A 95 12.37 -28.08 47.24
C GLY A 95 13.59 -28.53 48.06
N VAL A 96 14.75 -27.90 47.85
CA VAL A 96 15.98 -28.20 48.62
C VAL A 96 15.84 -27.79 50.10
N VAL A 97 15.23 -26.64 50.38
CA VAL A 97 15.02 -26.16 51.76
C VAL A 97 14.01 -27.02 52.52
N PHE A 98 12.90 -27.42 51.88
CA PHE A 98 11.93 -28.34 52.49
C PHE A 98 12.52 -29.73 52.74
N SER A 99 13.31 -30.26 51.80
CA SER A 99 13.98 -31.56 51.97
C SER A 99 14.97 -31.57 53.15
N LYS A 100 15.60 -30.44 53.48
CA LYS A 100 16.48 -30.31 54.65
C LYS A 100 15.74 -30.15 55.98
N ARG A 101 14.44 -29.86 55.97
CA ARG A 101 13.63 -29.65 57.18
C ARG A 101 13.00 -30.95 57.70
N GLU A 102 12.94 -31.97 56.86
CA GLU A 102 12.39 -33.30 57.19
C GLU A 102 13.46 -34.32 57.66
N TYR A 103 14.73 -33.90 57.74
CA TYR A 103 15.84 -34.64 58.37
C TYR A 103 16.29 -33.95 59.66
#